data_AF-A0A920MXB7-F1
#
_entry.id   AF-A0A920MXB7-F1
#
_cell.length_a   1.000
_cell.length_b   1.000
_cell.length_c   1.000
_cell.angle_alpha   90.00
_cell.angle_beta   90.00
_cell.angle_gamma   90.00
#
_symmetry.space_group_name_H-M   'P 1'
#
loop_
_entity.id
_entity.type
_entity.pdbx_description
1 polymer ?
#
loop_
_entity_poly.entity_id
_entity_poly.type
_entity_poly.pdbx_seq_one_letter_code
_entity_poly.pdbx_strand_id
1 'polypeptide(L)'
;MIESPEEVNGTLIVQAGKAGYYIGVVDVSMKDGKVVEKTGKIDTMKFEMPDDPRIMELIEEYEKTTGRMNRNKQKMMKAKD
;
A
#
# COMPACT_ATOMS: atom_id res chain seq x y z
N MET A 1 -0.42 14.00 -10.38
CA MET A 1 -0.29 12.64 -9.84
C MET A 1 0.08 11.76 -11.03
N ILE A 2 1.11 10.91 -10.95
CA ILE A 2 1.46 10.04 -12.09
C ILE A 2 0.33 9.02 -12.27
N GLU A 3 -0.36 9.06 -13.42
CA GLU A 3 -1.54 8.24 -13.71
C GLU A 3 -1.22 6.93 -14.43
N SER A 4 0.00 6.82 -14.97
CA SER A 4 0.53 5.61 -15.58
C SER A 4 2.02 5.49 -15.31
N PRO A 5 2.58 4.26 -15.29
CA PRO A 5 4.02 4.05 -15.20
C PRO A 5 4.78 4.93 -16.20
N GLU A 6 5.89 5.50 -15.75
CA GLU A 6 6.74 6.37 -16.57
C GLU A 6 8.19 5.97 -16.41
N GLU A 7 8.97 6.06 -17.48
CA GLU A 7 10.41 5.87 -17.44
C GLU A 7 11.14 7.21 -17.54
N VAL A 8 11.92 7.54 -16.51
CA VAL A 8 12.71 8.76 -16.43
C VAL A 8 14.18 8.39 -16.23
N ASN A 9 15.05 8.81 -17.15
CA ASN A 9 16.49 8.55 -17.11
C ASN A 9 16.86 7.06 -16.88
N GLY A 10 16.18 6.16 -17.59
CA GLY A 10 16.44 4.72 -17.44
C GLY A 10 15.90 4.12 -16.14
N THR A 11 15.08 4.84 -15.37
CA THR A 11 14.44 4.37 -14.14
C THR A 11 12.93 4.29 -14.34
N LEU A 12 12.35 3.11 -14.10
CA LEU A 12 10.89 2.95 -14.14
C LEU A 12 10.29 3.46 -12.83
N ILE A 13 9.30 4.34 -12.94
CA ILE A 13 8.58 4.95 -11.82
C ILE A 13 7.12 4.48 -11.90
N VAL A 14 6.63 3.88 -10.81
CA VAL A 14 5.24 3.44 -10.66
C VAL A 14 4.70 3.96 -9.33
N GLN A 15 3.48 4.49 -9.32
CA GLN A 15 2.88 5.11 -8.14
C GLN A 15 1.67 4.32 -7.63
N ALA A 16 1.65 4.00 -6.34
CA ALA A 16 0.61 3.20 -5.68
C ALA A 16 -0.60 4.00 -5.16
N GLY A 17 -0.87 5.18 -5.71
CA GLY A 17 -2.03 5.97 -5.30
C GLY A 17 -1.99 6.47 -3.85
N LYS A 18 -3.16 6.56 -3.21
CA LYS A 18 -3.35 7.01 -1.82
C LYS A 18 -4.31 6.09 -1.09
N ALA A 19 -4.11 5.95 0.22
CA ALA A 19 -5.04 5.27 1.15
C ALA A 19 -5.36 3.82 0.78
N GLY A 20 -4.47 3.15 0.05
CA GLY A 20 -4.65 1.76 -0.37
C GLY A 20 -5.66 1.55 -1.49
N TYR A 21 -6.17 2.58 -2.18
CA TYR A 21 -7.12 2.33 -3.29
C TYR A 21 -6.46 1.70 -4.52
N TYR A 22 -5.15 1.91 -4.67
CA TYR A 22 -4.37 1.43 -5.81
C TYR A 22 -3.09 0.77 -5.32
N ILE A 23 -2.52 -0.07 -6.17
CA ILE A 23 -1.21 -0.66 -5.99
C ILE A 23 -0.38 -0.39 -7.24
N GLY A 24 0.87 0.02 -7.03
CA GLY A 24 1.86 0.09 -8.09
C GLY A 24 2.55 -1.26 -8.19
N VAL A 25 2.49 -1.89 -9.36
CA VAL A 25 3.16 -3.17 -9.62
C VAL A 25 4.33 -2.91 -10.55
N VAL A 26 5.48 -3.47 -10.19
CA VAL A 26 6.72 -3.41 -10.98
C VAL A 26 7.14 -4.85 -11.26
N ASP A 27 7.18 -5.21 -12.53
CA ASP A 27 7.70 -6.50 -12.99
C ASP A 27 9.10 -6.26 -13.57
N VAL A 28 10.10 -7.01 -13.10
CA VAL A 28 11.51 -6.82 -13.49
C VAL A 28 12.13 -8.15 -13.88
N SER A 29 12.76 -8.19 -15.05
CA SER A 29 13.62 -9.29 -15.48
C SER A 29 15.08 -8.91 -15.23
N MET A 30 15.81 -9.76 -14.52
CA MET A 30 17.23 -9.54 -14.20
C MET A 30 18.12 -10.61 -14.83
N LYS A 31 19.29 -10.21 -15.33
CA LYS A 31 20.34 -11.09 -15.83
C LYS A 31 21.70 -10.56 -15.39
N ASP A 32 22.53 -11.43 -14.82
CA ASP A 32 23.90 -11.10 -14.37
C ASP A 32 23.96 -9.84 -13.48
N GLY A 33 22.99 -9.71 -12.56
CA GLY A 33 22.87 -8.58 -11.64
C GLY A 33 22.38 -7.28 -12.28
N LYS A 34 22.00 -7.29 -13.55
CA LYS A 34 21.48 -6.12 -14.28
C LYS A 34 20.02 -6.31 -14.63
N VAL A 35 19.25 -5.22 -14.57
CA VAL A 35 17.89 -5.18 -15.10
C VAL A 35 17.97 -5.20 -16.63
N VAL A 36 17.32 -6.18 -17.27
CA VAL A 36 17.27 -6.30 -18.73
C VAL A 36 15.91 -5.93 -19.29
N GLU A 37 14.85 -6.11 -18.50
CA GLU A 37 13.50 -5.66 -18.83
C GLU A 37 12.80 -5.21 -17.55
N LYS A 38 11.90 -4.25 -17.69
CA LYS A 38 11.06 -3.75 -16.61
C LYS A 38 9.75 -3.25 -17.18
N THR A 39 8.66 -3.54 -16.51
CA THR A 39 7.34 -3.00 -16.83
C THR A 39 6.64 -2.59 -15.55
N GLY A 40 5.73 -1.64 -15.68
CA GLY A 40 4.93 -1.15 -14.58
C GLY A 40 3.45 -1.25 -14.90
N LYS A 41 2.63 -1.28 -13.87
CA LYS A 41 1.19 -0.99 -13.98
C LYS A 41 0.67 -0.41 -12.68
N ILE A 42 -0.41 0.33 -12.78
CA ILE A 42 -1.24 0.70 -11.65
C ILE A 42 -2.45 -0.22 -11.69
N ASP A 43 -2.68 -0.96 -10.60
CA ASP A 43 -3.87 -1.76 -10.43
C ASP A 43 -4.75 -1.16 -9.33
N THR A 44 -6.05 -1.45 -9.40
CA THR A 44 -6.95 -1.15 -8.29
C THR A 44 -6.83 -2.25 -7.25
N MET A 45 -7.00 -1.91 -5.98
CA MET A 45 -7.02 -2.89 -4.91
C MET A 45 -8.33 -3.70 -5.01
N LYS A 46 -8.34 -4.73 -5.86
CA LYS A 46 -9.50 -5.61 -6.13
C LYS A 46 -9.60 -6.78 -5.14
N PHE A 47 -8.57 -6.99 -4.34
CA PHE A 47 -8.55 -8.05 -3.34
C PHE A 47 -9.35 -7.61 -2.11
N GLU A 48 -10.21 -8.49 -1.62
CA GLU A 48 -10.70 -8.36 -0.25
C GLU A 48 -9.50 -8.38 0.70
N MET A 49 -9.38 -7.38 1.55
CA MET A 49 -8.37 -7.30 2.60
C MET A 49 -9.03 -7.62 3.93
N PRO A 50 -9.17 -8.90 4.30
CA PRO A 50 -9.58 -9.24 5.64
C PRO A 50 -8.54 -8.74 6.64
N ASP A 51 -8.99 -8.43 7.84
CA ASP A 51 -8.09 -8.07 8.94
C ASP A 51 -7.13 -9.24 9.22
N ASP A 52 -5.84 -8.99 9.10
CA ASP A 52 -4.80 -9.96 9.47
C ASP A 52 -4.60 -9.93 11.01
N PRO A 53 -4.72 -11.06 11.72
CA PRO A 53 -4.66 -11.09 13.18
C PRO A 53 -3.38 -10.45 13.76
N ARG A 54 -2.23 -10.65 13.09
CA ARG A 54 -0.96 -10.09 13.54
C ARG A 54 -0.91 -8.58 13.32
N ILE A 55 -1.45 -8.10 12.20
CA ILE A 55 -1.54 -6.66 11.93
C ILE A 55 -2.47 -5.99 12.94
N MET A 56 -3.58 -6.63 13.29
CA MET A 56 -4.50 -6.13 14.31
C MET A 56 -3.84 -6.04 15.70
N GLU A 57 -3.08 -7.06 16.09
CA GLU A 57 -2.31 -7.04 17.33
C GLU A 57 -1.30 -5.87 17.37
N LEU A 58 -0.57 -5.65 16.27
CA LEU A 58 0.37 -4.53 16.15
C LEU A 58 -0.33 -3.17 16.25
N ILE A 59 -1.51 -3.02 15.64
CA ILE A 59 -2.32 -1.80 15.75
C ILE A 59 -2.71 -1.58 17.22
N GLU A 60 -3.18 -2.61 17.91
CA GLU A 60 -3.57 -2.50 19.33
C GLU A 60 -2.40 -2.15 20.24
N GLU A 61 -1.24 -2.78 20.04
CA GLU A 61 -0.02 -2.47 20.79
C GLU A 61 0.38 -1.00 20.60
N TYR A 62 0.37 -0.53 19.36
CA TYR A 62 0.67 0.87 19.04
C TYR A 62 -0.34 1.84 19.68
N GLU A 63 -1.64 1.53 19.63
CA GLU A 63 -2.68 2.36 20.26
C GLU A 63 -2.49 2.44 21.78
N LYS A 64 -2.18 1.31 22.44
CA LYS A 64 -1.93 1.25 23.89
C LYS A 64 -0.68 2.03 24.29
N THR A 65 0.41 1.90 23.55
CA THR A 65 1.69 2.53 23.88
C THR A 65 1.69 4.03 23.63
N THR A 66 0.97 4.50 22.60
CA THR A 66 0.98 5.92 22.20
C THR A 66 -0.24 6.71 22.67
N GLY A 67 -1.31 6.04 23.12
CA GLY A 67 -2.62 6.64 23.39
C GLY A 67 -3.34 7.17 22.14
N ARG A 68 -2.77 6.98 20.94
CA ARG A 68 -3.35 7.44 19.67
C ARG A 68 -4.24 6.35 19.10
N MET A 69 -5.56 6.50 19.24
CA MET A 69 -6.53 5.58 18.66
C MET A 69 -6.80 5.88 17.18
N ASN A 70 -6.97 4.84 16.37
CA ASN A 70 -7.38 4.93 14.98
C ASN A 70 -8.70 5.70 14.84
N ARG A 71 -8.75 6.67 13.92
CA ARG A 71 -9.91 7.56 13.72
C ARG A 71 -11.17 6.81 13.29
N ASN A 72 -11.05 5.74 12.51
CA ASN A 72 -12.19 4.94 12.08
C ASN A 72 -12.76 4.16 13.27
N LYS A 73 -11.89 3.58 14.11
CA LYS A 73 -12.27 2.92 15.37
C LYS A 73 -13.01 3.89 16.31
N GLN A 74 -12.51 5.11 16.48
CA GLN A 74 -13.19 6.16 17.26
C GLN A 74 -14.59 6.50 16.72
N LYS A 75 -14.74 6.63 15.39
CA LYS A 75 -16.04 6.93 14.76
C LYS A 75 -17.03 5.79 14.98
N MET A 76 -16.59 4.54 14.87
CA MET A 76 -17.46 3.37 15.07
C MET A 76 -17.91 3.22 16.52
N MET A 77 -17.04 3.56 17.49
CA MET A 77 -17.43 3.58 18.91
C MET A 77 -18.49 4.63 19.17
N LYS A 78 -18.29 5.87 18.69
CA LYS A 78 -19.26 6.97 18.86
C LYS A 78 -20.59 6.76 18.15
N ALA A 79 -20.65 5.90 17.15
CA ALA A 79 -21.88 5.57 16.42
C ALA A 79 -22.69 4.46 17.11
N LYS A 80 -22.14 3.81 18.13
CA LYS A 80 -22.81 2.77 18.93
C LYS A 80 -23.41 3.31 20.24
N ASP A 81 -23.09 4.55 20.58
CA ASP A 81 -23.65 5.31 21.72
C ASP A 81 -24.88 6.12 21.28
#